data_AF-B4WIS9-F1
#
_entry.id   AF-B4WIS9-F1
#
_cell.length_a   1.000
_cell.length_b   1.000
_cell.length_c   1.000
_cell.angle_alpha   90.00
_cell.angle_beta   90.00
_cell.angle_gamma   90.00
#
_symmetry.space_group_name_H-M   'P 1'
#
loop_
_entity.id
_entity.type
_entity.pdbx_description
1 polymer ?
#
loop_
_entity_poly.entity_id
_entity_poly.type
_entity_poly.pdbx_seq_one_letter_code
_entity_poly.pdbx_strand_id
1 'polypeptide(L)' 'MRRKAFKNHLLERKNQDRKRKLSKIATVHETDVQNVELMMPYL' A
#
# COMPACT_ATOMS: atom_id res chain seq x y z
N MET A 1 0.83 6.68 -6.62
CA MET A 1 0.43 6.50 -5.20
C MET A 1 -0.17 5.11 -5.00
N ARG A 2 -0.12 4.51 -3.80
CA ARG A 2 -0.68 3.17 -3.52
C ARG A 2 -1.30 3.06 -2.12
N ARG A 3 -2.18 2.06 -1.93
CA ARG A 3 -2.67 1.63 -0.61
C ARG A 3 -1.70 0.66 0.05
N LYS A 4 -1.70 0.59 1.38
CA LYS A 4 -0.91 -0.39 2.14
C LYS A 4 -1.69 -1.69 2.33
N ALA A 5 -0.98 -2.82 2.31
CA ALA A 5 -1.57 -4.14 2.50
C ALA A 5 -1.94 -4.43 3.96
N PHE A 6 -2.50 -5.62 4.22
CA PHE A 6 -2.83 -6.15 5.55
C PHE A 6 -3.93 -5.42 6.34
N LYS A 7 -4.80 -4.64 5.69
CA LYS A 7 -5.95 -3.97 6.32
C LYS A 7 -7.33 -4.44 5.80
N ASN A 8 -7.44 -5.70 5.37
CA ASN A 8 -8.70 -6.27 4.83
C ASN A 8 -9.40 -7.21 5.83
N HIS A 9 -8.67 -8.12 6.47
CA HIS A 9 -9.18 -9.09 7.45
C HIS A 9 -8.14 -9.32 8.57
N LEU A 10 -8.52 -10.08 9.61
CA LEU A 10 -7.71 -10.35 10.82
C LEU A 10 -7.22 -9.05 11.47
N LEU A 11 -8.14 -8.11 11.69
CA LEU A 11 -7.85 -6.79 12.28
C LEU A 11 -7.91 -6.78 13.80
N GLU A 12 -8.61 -7.75 14.38
CA GLU A 12 -8.82 -7.86 15.82
C GLU A 12 -7.49 -8.00 16.58
N ARG A 13 -6.58 -8.84 16.09
CA ARG A 13 -5.24 -9.03 16.66
C ARG A 13 -4.24 -7.90 16.33
N LYS A 14 -4.66 -6.85 15.62
CA LYS A 14 -3.78 -5.74 15.21
C LYS A 14 -4.02 -4.52 16.10
N ASN A 15 -2.95 -4.01 16.69
CA ASN A 15 -2.98 -2.78 17.48
C ASN A 15 -3.52 -1.58 16.67
N GLN A 16 -4.17 -0.64 17.35
CA GLN A 16 -4.81 0.52 16.72
C GLN A 16 -3.82 1.40 15.94
N ASP A 17 -2.61 1.63 16.46
CA ASP A 17 -1.58 2.39 15.74
C ASP A 17 -1.19 1.72 14.41
N ARG A 18 -1.06 0.39 14.39
CA ARG A 18 -0.77 -0.37 13.17
C ARG A 18 -1.92 -0.21 12.16
N LYS A 19 -3.17 -0.35 12.59
CA LYS A 19 -4.35 -0.15 11.72
C LYS A 19 -4.41 1.27 11.14
N ARG A 20 -4.09 2.28 11.95
CA ARG A 20 -3.99 3.68 11.51
C ARG A 20 -2.89 3.87 10.47
N LYS A 21 -1.67 3.36 10.73
CA LYS A 21 -0.54 3.43 9.79
C LYS A 21 -0.83 2.76 8.44
N LEU A 22 -1.55 1.62 8.46
CA LEU A 22 -1.96 0.89 7.26
C LEU A 22 -3.10 1.58 6.49
N SER A 23 -3.79 2.56 7.07
CA SER A 23 -4.88 3.29 6.40
C SER A 23 -4.38 4.42 5.49
N LYS A 24 -3.15 4.89 5.69
CA LYS A 24 -2.57 6.01 4.96
C LYS A 24 -2.08 5.58 3.57
N ILE A 25 -2.20 6.48 2.60
CA ILE A 25 -1.59 6.34 1.26
C ILE A 25 -0.06 6.31 1.40
N ALA A 26 0.61 5.58 0.51
CA ALA A 26 2.06 5.55 0.41
C ALA A 26 2.50 5.74 -1.05
N THR A 27 3.77 6.12 -1.23
CA THR A 27 4.43 6.11 -2.54
C THR A 27 4.83 4.68 -2.92
N VAL A 28 4.95 4.41 -4.21
CA VAL A 28 5.54 3.17 -4.73
C VAL A 28 7.03 3.17 -4.39
N HIS A 29 7.60 2.01 -4.06
CA HIS A 29 9.03 1.91 -3.77
C HIS A 29 9.83 2.05 -5.07
N GLU A 30 11.00 2.66 -5.03
CA GLU A 30 11.83 2.95 -6.22
C GLU A 30 12.12 1.72 -7.08
N THR A 31 12.34 0.57 -6.45
CA THR A 31 12.58 -0.72 -7.12
C THR A 31 11.40 -1.21 -7.97
N ASP A 32 10.18 -0.78 -7.63
CA ASP A 32 8.95 -1.27 -8.26
C ASP A 32 8.39 -0.29 -9.29
N VAL A 33 8.92 0.94 -9.35
CA VAL A 33 8.38 2.02 -10.20
C VAL A 33 8.37 1.62 -11.67
N GLN A 34 9.49 1.11 -12.19
CA GLN A 34 9.62 0.73 -13.60
C GLN A 34 8.56 -0.32 -14.01
N ASN A 35 8.34 -1.32 -13.15
CA ASN A 35 7.33 -2.34 -13.43
C ASN A 35 5.91 -1.77 -13.43
N VAL A 36 5.62 -0.82 -12.53
CA VAL A 36 4.30 -0.15 -12.48
C VAL A 36 4.07 0.72 -13.71
N GLU A 37 5.09 1.46 -14.17
CA GLU A 37 5.01 2.30 -15.37
C GLU A 37 4.76 1.45 -16.63
N LEU A 38 5.46 0.33 -16.77
CA LEU A 38 5.26 -0.61 -17.88
C LEU A 38 3.84 -1.20 -17.92
N MET A 39 3.19 -1.36 -16.76
CA MET A 39 1.82 -1.87 -16.66
C MET A 39 0.75 -0.81 -16.90
N MET A 40 1.10 0.49 -16.83
CA MET A 40 0.17 1.61 -16.96
C MET A 40 0.64 2.56 -18.07
N PRO A 41 0.50 2.19 -19.35
CA PRO A 41 1.12 2.89 -20.48
C PRO A 41 0.56 4.30 -20.76
N TYR A 42 -0.57 4.67 -20.15
CA TYR A 42 -1.23 5.97 -20.33
C TYR A 42 -1.45 6.69 -19.00
N LEU A 43 -0.64 6.37 -17.97
CA LEU A 43 -0.76 6.97 -16.64
C LEU A 43 -0.46 8.48 -16.66
#